data_AF-A0A7Y4WU75-F1
#
_entry.id   AF-A0A7Y4WU75-F1
#
_cell.length_a   1.000
_cell.length_b   1.000
_cell.length_c   1.000
_cell.angle_alpha   90.00
_cell.angle_beta   90.00
_cell.angle_gamma   90.00
#
_symmetry.space_group_name_H-M   'P 1'
#
loop_
_entity.id
_entity.type
_entity.pdbx_description
1 polymer ?
#
loop_
_entity_poly.entity_id
_entity_poly.type
_entity_poly.pdbx_seq_one_letter_code
_entity_poly.pdbx_strand_id
1 'polypeptide(L)'
;MNSLADKLIAFFLDRKNRASYGYAQQMIPIAEKIKPDAVEKLKELADTPDFDRGFRVRSNQDPETAKLLNGETTVDEMLTRAPKLPVETRRQVYQNAASRLVAEGNVTRARQIITDNFSDEALTSAQENINWSYVHTLIGQGKYNEAEVLIDEFQEQNRLSGLISLADAIFNRDQTENQTRASAVLAKAASGLPSRPETSNEMQQFLSLIAAYTRIEPNEAFRMIDALAPQINELSEASAVVSGFQGTYNFRRGEMLLTTGNSFGVNLDGSVFRGLAQKDFDRTIALIGTFSRREMRVGFKQQLLESF
;
A
#
# COMPACT_ATOMS: atom_id res chain seq x y z
N MET A 1 -24.96 11.34 -32.56
CA MET A 1 -24.90 10.61 -31.27
C MET A 1 -25.28 9.14 -31.43
N ASN A 2 -26.39 8.81 -32.10
CA ASN A 2 -26.82 7.41 -32.29
C ASN A 2 -25.75 6.50 -32.93
N SER A 3 -25.02 6.96 -33.95
CA SER A 3 -23.98 6.13 -34.58
C SER A 3 -22.76 5.81 -33.68
N LEU A 4 -22.51 6.61 -32.63
CA LEU A 4 -21.46 6.33 -31.65
C LEU A 4 -21.95 5.31 -30.63
N ALA A 5 -23.18 5.48 -30.13
CA ALA A 5 -23.83 4.53 -29.24
C ALA A 5 -23.97 3.15 -29.91
N ASP A 6 -24.35 3.11 -31.19
CA ASP A 6 -24.45 1.88 -31.97
C ASP A 6 -23.11 1.15 -32.10
N LYS A 7 -22.03 1.90 -32.36
CA LYS A 7 -20.68 1.33 -32.44
C LYS A 7 -20.18 0.84 -31.09
N LEU A 8 -20.50 1.55 -30.01
CA LEU A 8 -20.12 1.17 -28.65
C LEU A 8 -20.85 -0.13 -28.23
N ILE A 9 -22.17 -0.19 -28.44
CA ILE A 9 -22.97 -1.38 -28.13
C ILE A 9 -22.55 -2.56 -29.01
N ALA A 10 -22.31 -2.35 -30.30
CA ALA A 10 -21.79 -3.40 -31.19
C ALA A 10 -20.41 -3.88 -30.74
N PHE A 11 -19.51 -3.00 -30.30
CA PHE A 11 -18.20 -3.37 -29.76
C PHE A 11 -18.30 -4.30 -28.55
N PHE A 12 -19.25 -4.05 -27.63
CA PHE A 12 -19.48 -4.91 -26.46
C PHE A 12 -20.11 -6.27 -26.83
N LEU A 13 -20.94 -6.32 -27.86
CA LEU A 13 -21.61 -7.55 -28.30
C LEU A 13 -20.75 -8.43 -29.22
N ASP A 14 -19.87 -7.85 -30.02
CA ASP A 14 -19.09 -8.57 -31.06
C ASP A 14 -17.78 -9.17 -30.52
N ARG A 15 -17.17 -8.54 -29.50
CA ARG A 15 -15.92 -9.04 -28.93
C ARG A 15 -16.18 -9.94 -27.73
N LYS A 16 -15.88 -11.24 -27.88
CA LYS A 16 -15.60 -12.22 -26.79
C LYS A 16 -14.37 -11.84 -25.95
N ASN A 17 -14.21 -10.58 -25.59
CA ASN A 17 -13.06 -10.07 -24.85
C ASN A 17 -13.35 -10.10 -23.36
N ARG A 18 -12.39 -10.60 -22.58
CA ARG A 18 -12.49 -10.86 -21.14
C ARG A 18 -12.71 -9.60 -20.28
N ALA A 19 -12.62 -8.41 -20.86
CA ALA A 19 -12.79 -7.12 -20.20
C ALA A 19 -14.20 -6.49 -20.40
N SER A 20 -15.07 -7.09 -21.22
CA SER A 20 -16.36 -6.50 -21.59
C SER A 20 -17.48 -6.70 -20.56
N TYR A 21 -17.32 -7.62 -19.61
CA TYR A 21 -18.40 -8.07 -18.71
C TYR A 21 -18.81 -7.02 -17.67
N GLY A 22 -17.85 -6.37 -17.01
CA GLY A 22 -18.14 -5.37 -15.97
C GLY A 22 -18.80 -4.08 -16.49
N TYR A 23 -18.65 -3.80 -17.78
CA TYR A 23 -19.25 -2.63 -18.43
C TYR A 23 -20.59 -2.94 -19.11
N ALA A 24 -20.94 -4.22 -19.32
CA ALA A 24 -22.21 -4.61 -19.92
C ALA A 24 -23.42 -4.15 -19.09
N GLN A 25 -23.37 -4.29 -17.76
CA GLN A 25 -24.41 -3.79 -16.85
C GLN A 25 -24.60 -2.27 -16.94
N GLN A 26 -23.50 -1.52 -17.08
CA GLN A 26 -23.53 -0.06 -17.19
C GLN A 26 -24.10 0.43 -18.54
N MET A 27 -24.07 -0.43 -19.56
CA MET A 27 -24.57 -0.14 -20.90
C MET A 27 -26.07 -0.39 -21.06
N ILE A 28 -26.71 -1.15 -20.16
CA ILE A 28 -28.13 -1.50 -20.24
C ILE A 28 -29.04 -0.25 -20.28
N PRO A 29 -28.90 0.75 -19.38
CA PRO A 29 -29.77 1.94 -19.42
C PRO A 29 -29.58 2.82 -20.67
N ILE A 30 -28.40 2.73 -21.29
CA ILE A 30 -28.09 3.44 -22.55
C ILE A 30 -28.72 2.68 -23.71
N ALA A 31 -28.63 1.35 -23.72
CA ALA A 31 -29.27 0.50 -24.71
C ALA A 31 -30.79 0.58 -24.66
N GLU A 32 -31.41 0.65 -23.47
CA GLU A 32 -32.86 0.85 -23.32
C GLU A 32 -33.39 2.10 -24.04
N LYS A 33 -32.57 3.16 -24.08
CA LYS A 33 -32.95 4.44 -24.71
C LYS A 33 -32.63 4.51 -26.20
N ILE A 34 -31.57 3.84 -26.63
CA ILE A 34 -30.97 4.08 -27.96
C ILE A 34 -31.01 2.84 -28.85
N LYS A 35 -30.97 1.64 -28.28
CA LYS A 35 -30.96 0.36 -29.00
C LYS A 35 -31.64 -0.76 -28.19
N PRO A 36 -32.98 -0.74 -28.05
CA PRO A 36 -33.72 -1.63 -27.16
C PRO A 36 -33.55 -3.12 -27.49
N ASP A 37 -33.32 -3.45 -28.76
CA ASP A 37 -33.08 -4.82 -29.25
C ASP A 37 -31.75 -5.42 -28.78
N ALA A 38 -30.81 -4.60 -28.29
CA ALA A 38 -29.56 -5.05 -27.72
C ALA A 38 -29.65 -5.36 -26.21
N VAL A 39 -30.74 -4.96 -25.54
CA VAL A 39 -30.88 -5.03 -24.07
C VAL A 39 -30.83 -6.47 -23.58
N GLU A 40 -31.57 -7.39 -24.21
CA GLU A 40 -31.59 -8.80 -23.79
C GLU A 40 -30.23 -9.48 -23.98
N LYS A 41 -29.50 -9.15 -25.05
CA LYS A 41 -28.14 -9.68 -25.27
C LYS A 41 -27.13 -9.11 -24.27
N LEU A 42 -27.28 -7.85 -23.87
CA LEU A 42 -26.44 -7.24 -22.82
C LEU A 42 -26.75 -7.81 -21.43
N LYS A 43 -28.02 -8.13 -21.14
CA LYS A 43 -28.41 -8.85 -19.92
C LYS A 43 -27.84 -10.26 -19.90
N GLU A 44 -27.96 -11.01 -20.99
CA GLU A 44 -27.38 -12.36 -21.10
C GLU A 44 -25.85 -12.33 -20.93
N LEU A 45 -25.18 -11.31 -21.50
CA LEU A 45 -23.74 -11.10 -21.32
C LEU A 45 -23.39 -10.73 -19.87
N ALA A 46 -24.24 -9.96 -19.19
CA ALA A 46 -24.07 -9.59 -17.79
C ALA A 46 -24.37 -10.74 -16.81
N ASP A 47 -25.30 -11.63 -17.17
CA ASP A 47 -25.71 -12.81 -16.39
C ASP A 47 -24.82 -14.04 -16.66
N THR A 48 -23.87 -13.95 -17.60
CA THR A 48 -22.92 -15.02 -17.86
C THR A 48 -22.01 -15.21 -16.61
N PRO A 49 -22.03 -16.37 -15.93
CA PRO A 49 -21.51 -16.53 -14.56
C PRO A 49 -20.00 -16.40 -14.36
N ASP A 50 -19.23 -16.08 -15.39
CA ASP A 50 -17.78 -16.30 -15.36
C ASP A 50 -16.95 -15.13 -14.83
N PHE A 51 -17.49 -13.92 -14.63
CA PHE A 51 -16.63 -12.80 -14.24
C PHE A 51 -17.31 -11.63 -13.51
N ASP A 52 -18.28 -11.90 -12.62
CA ASP A 52 -18.80 -10.83 -11.75
C ASP A 52 -18.29 -10.96 -10.31
N ARG A 53 -17.54 -9.91 -9.90
CA ARG A 53 -16.94 -9.58 -8.59
C ARG A 53 -15.45 -9.89 -8.45
N GLY A 54 -14.67 -8.82 -8.59
CA GLY A 54 -13.21 -8.79 -8.48
C GLY A 54 -12.64 -9.55 -7.28
N PHE A 55 -11.46 -10.13 -7.52
CA PHE A 55 -10.53 -10.59 -6.48
C PHE A 55 -11.09 -11.48 -5.36
N ARG A 56 -12.19 -12.20 -5.59
CA ARG A 56 -12.33 -13.50 -4.93
C ARG A 56 -11.80 -14.52 -5.91
N VAL A 57 -10.50 -14.82 -5.79
CA VAL A 57 -10.05 -16.18 -6.06
C VAL A 57 -11.07 -17.06 -5.35
N ARG A 58 -11.99 -17.67 -6.09
CA ARG A 58 -12.77 -18.79 -5.58
C ARG A 58 -11.67 -19.79 -5.32
N SER A 59 -11.20 -19.82 -4.08
CA SER A 59 -10.18 -20.78 -3.73
C SER A 59 -10.82 -22.10 -4.10
N ASN A 60 -10.22 -22.83 -5.03
CA ASN A 60 -10.48 -24.26 -5.16
C ASN A 60 -9.92 -24.97 -3.91
N GLN A 61 -10.05 -24.35 -2.72
CA GLN A 61 -9.78 -24.96 -1.45
C GLN A 61 -10.89 -25.98 -1.28
N ASP A 62 -10.47 -27.23 -1.26
CA ASP A 62 -11.23 -28.36 -0.77
C ASP A 62 -12.04 -27.94 0.48
N PRO A 63 -13.35 -28.23 0.55
CA PRO A 63 -14.20 -27.91 1.70
C PRO A 63 -13.60 -28.29 3.06
N GLU A 64 -12.80 -29.37 3.14
CA GLU A 64 -12.10 -29.76 4.36
C GLU A 64 -11.00 -28.77 4.76
N THR A 65 -10.30 -28.18 3.78
CA THR A 65 -9.33 -27.10 4.03
C THR A 65 -10.04 -25.83 4.51
N ALA A 66 -11.17 -25.49 3.91
CA ALA A 66 -11.94 -24.32 4.33
C ALA A 66 -12.44 -24.45 5.78
N LYS A 67 -12.86 -25.66 6.19
CA LYS A 67 -13.19 -25.95 7.60
C LYS A 67 -11.98 -25.80 8.50
N LEU A 68 -10.82 -26.35 8.13
CA LEU A 68 -9.61 -26.23 8.95
C LEU A 68 -9.17 -24.78 9.18
N LEU A 69 -9.36 -23.93 8.19
CA LEU A 69 -8.98 -22.51 8.25
C LEU A 69 -10.08 -21.63 8.85
N ASN A 70 -11.22 -22.20 9.25
CA ASN A 70 -12.25 -21.47 9.97
C ASN A 70 -11.84 -21.22 11.43
N GLY A 71 -12.48 -20.24 12.08
CA GLY A 71 -12.19 -19.90 13.48
C GLY A 71 -12.64 -20.95 14.51
N GLU A 72 -13.42 -21.96 14.10
CA GLU A 72 -14.02 -22.95 15.00
C GLU A 72 -13.11 -24.15 15.25
N THR A 73 -12.27 -24.53 14.28
CA THR A 73 -11.32 -25.63 14.44
C THR A 73 -10.26 -25.27 15.48
N THR A 74 -9.89 -26.15 16.40
CA THR A 74 -8.83 -25.86 17.38
C THR A 74 -7.44 -25.96 16.76
N VAL A 75 -6.44 -25.28 17.35
CA VAL A 75 -5.05 -25.36 16.87
C VAL A 75 -4.53 -26.81 16.84
N ASP A 76 -4.83 -27.60 17.87
CA ASP A 76 -4.38 -28.99 17.94
C ASP A 76 -5.03 -29.86 16.85
N GLU A 77 -6.30 -29.61 16.51
CA GLU A 77 -6.98 -30.28 15.39
C GLU A 77 -6.36 -29.89 14.04
N MET A 78 -6.03 -28.61 13.85
CA MET A 78 -5.34 -28.13 12.65
C MET A 78 -4.00 -28.88 12.47
N LEU A 79 -3.18 -28.94 13.53
CA LEU A 79 -1.87 -29.59 13.51
C LEU A 79 -1.97 -31.11 13.31
N THR A 80 -3.01 -31.75 13.83
CA THR A 80 -3.24 -33.19 13.67
C THR A 80 -3.61 -33.56 12.24
N ARG A 81 -4.36 -32.68 11.54
CA ARG A 81 -4.81 -32.94 10.16
C ARG A 81 -3.81 -32.45 9.10
N ALA A 82 -3.00 -31.43 9.40
CA ALA A 82 -2.06 -30.81 8.46
C ALA A 82 -1.11 -31.79 7.74
N PRO A 83 -0.53 -32.83 8.39
CA PRO A 83 0.36 -33.78 7.72
C PRO A 83 -0.29 -34.55 6.57
N LYS A 84 -1.62 -34.69 6.57
CA LYS A 84 -2.38 -35.43 5.55
C LYS A 84 -2.70 -34.58 4.33
N LEU A 85 -2.38 -33.29 4.35
CA LEU A 85 -2.73 -32.34 3.28
C LEU A 85 -1.59 -32.20 2.26
N PRO A 86 -1.91 -31.79 1.01
CA PRO A 86 -0.92 -31.38 0.01
C PRO A 86 0.01 -30.30 0.58
N VAL A 87 1.26 -30.25 0.09
CA VAL A 87 2.33 -29.39 0.65
C VAL A 87 1.90 -27.93 0.76
N GLU A 88 1.30 -27.36 -0.30
CA GLU A 88 0.88 -25.95 -0.31
C GLU A 88 -0.22 -25.67 0.73
N THR A 89 -1.22 -26.53 0.80
CA THR A 89 -2.32 -26.42 1.78
C THR A 89 -1.82 -26.60 3.20
N ARG A 90 -0.91 -27.56 3.41
CA ARG A 90 -0.31 -27.86 4.70
C ARG A 90 0.45 -26.65 5.25
N ARG A 91 1.24 -25.97 4.41
CA ARG A 91 1.95 -24.74 4.78
C ARG A 91 0.98 -23.66 5.25
N GLN A 92 -0.11 -23.44 4.50
CA GLN A 92 -1.14 -22.46 4.88
C GLN A 92 -1.79 -22.80 6.24
N VAL A 93 -2.06 -24.08 6.52
CA VAL A 93 -2.63 -24.53 7.79
C VAL A 93 -1.65 -24.31 8.94
N TYR A 94 -0.36 -24.61 8.78
CA TYR A 94 0.65 -24.34 9.81
C TYR A 94 0.81 -22.84 10.09
N GLN A 95 0.79 -21.99 9.06
CA GLN A 95 0.82 -20.54 9.22
C GLN A 95 -0.39 -20.04 9.99
N ASN A 96 -1.60 -20.50 9.66
CA ASN A 96 -2.82 -20.13 10.41
C ASN A 96 -2.76 -20.58 11.87
N ALA A 97 -2.34 -21.82 12.13
CA ALA A 97 -2.17 -22.36 13.47
C ALA A 97 -1.18 -21.52 14.29
N ALA A 98 -0.04 -21.15 13.69
CA ALA A 98 0.95 -20.29 14.32
C ALA A 98 0.41 -18.89 14.63
N SER A 99 -0.28 -18.24 13.68
CA SER A 99 -0.90 -16.92 13.90
C SER A 99 -1.92 -16.93 15.03
N ARG A 100 -2.72 -17.99 15.16
CA ARG A 100 -3.66 -18.14 16.28
C ARG A 100 -2.97 -18.29 17.62
N LEU A 101 -1.91 -19.09 17.68
CA LEU A 101 -1.09 -19.22 18.89
C LEU A 101 -0.47 -17.88 19.30
N VAL A 102 -0.02 -17.05 18.34
CA VAL A 102 0.45 -15.69 18.64
C VAL A 102 -0.66 -14.85 19.26
N ALA A 103 -1.88 -14.88 18.70
CA ALA A 103 -3.02 -14.16 19.25
C ALA A 103 -3.41 -14.63 20.66
N GLU A 104 -3.22 -15.91 20.96
CA GLU A 104 -3.40 -16.52 22.29
C GLU A 104 -2.23 -16.24 23.25
N GLY A 105 -1.17 -15.56 22.80
CA GLY A 105 0.03 -15.25 23.59
C GLY A 105 1.08 -16.37 23.64
N ASN A 106 0.86 -17.48 22.92
CA ASN A 106 1.77 -18.62 22.86
C ASN A 106 2.76 -18.52 21.68
N VAL A 107 3.57 -17.46 21.68
CA VAL A 107 4.53 -17.15 20.61
C VAL A 107 5.61 -18.22 20.47
N THR A 108 6.08 -18.79 21.58
CA THR A 108 7.10 -19.85 21.57
C THR A 108 6.63 -21.07 20.79
N ARG A 109 5.40 -21.54 21.03
CA ARG A 109 4.81 -22.66 20.29
C ARG A 109 4.56 -22.31 18.82
N ALA A 110 4.13 -21.08 18.54
CA ALA A 110 3.97 -20.60 17.16
C ALA A 110 5.28 -20.67 16.37
N ARG A 111 6.39 -20.17 16.96
CA ARG A 111 7.72 -20.22 16.36
C ARG A 111 8.19 -21.66 16.15
N GLN A 112 7.95 -22.54 17.12
CA GLN A 112 8.30 -23.95 17.00
C GLN A 112 7.58 -24.61 15.82
N ILE A 113 6.27 -24.41 15.65
CA ILE A 113 5.52 -24.97 14.51
C ILE A 113 6.11 -24.54 13.18
N ILE A 114 6.50 -23.27 13.06
CA ILE A 114 7.12 -22.76 11.84
C ILE A 114 8.52 -23.35 11.63
N THR A 115 9.36 -23.40 12.65
CA THR A 115 10.70 -24.01 12.56
C THR A 115 10.64 -25.50 12.20
N ASP A 116 9.68 -26.24 12.73
CA ASP A 116 9.57 -27.68 12.52
C ASP A 116 9.02 -28.04 11.12
N ASN A 117 8.34 -27.11 10.44
CA ASN A 117 7.58 -27.41 9.22
C ASN A 117 7.99 -26.58 7.98
N PHE A 118 8.89 -25.62 8.14
CA PHE A 118 9.39 -24.76 7.07
C PHE A 118 10.93 -24.82 7.01
N SER A 119 11.49 -24.53 5.85
CA SER A 119 12.94 -24.47 5.62
C SER A 119 13.27 -23.30 4.69
N ASP A 120 14.55 -22.92 4.69
CA ASP A 120 15.13 -21.91 3.81
C ASP A 120 14.34 -20.59 3.81
N GLU A 121 14.15 -19.99 2.64
CA GLU A 121 13.43 -18.73 2.46
C GLU A 121 11.99 -18.78 3.02
N ALA A 122 11.31 -19.93 2.89
CA ALA A 122 9.95 -20.09 3.41
C ALA A 122 9.91 -20.04 4.95
N LEU A 123 10.96 -20.51 5.62
CA LEU A 123 11.11 -20.38 7.07
C LEU A 123 11.31 -18.92 7.46
N THR A 124 12.23 -18.21 6.79
CA THR A 124 12.50 -16.79 7.05
C THR A 124 11.22 -15.96 6.91
N SER A 125 10.49 -16.08 5.79
CA SER A 125 9.24 -15.34 5.59
C SER A 125 8.17 -15.69 6.63
N ALA A 126 8.06 -16.97 7.01
CA ALA A 126 7.08 -17.39 8.01
C ALA A 126 7.42 -16.86 9.42
N GLN A 127 8.70 -16.80 9.78
CA GLN A 127 9.17 -16.21 11.04
C GLN A 127 8.92 -14.70 11.08
N GLU A 128 9.17 -13.98 9.98
CA GLU A 128 8.85 -12.56 9.87
C GLU A 128 7.35 -12.31 10.05
N ASN A 129 6.50 -13.13 9.44
CA ASN A 129 5.04 -13.03 9.61
C ASN A 129 4.60 -13.25 11.06
N ILE A 130 5.21 -14.20 11.78
CA ILE A 130 4.96 -14.39 13.22
C ILE A 130 5.36 -13.14 13.99
N ASN A 131 6.54 -12.60 13.71
CA ASN A 131 7.06 -11.43 14.41
C ASN A 131 6.14 -10.22 14.21
N TRP A 132 5.69 -9.96 12.97
CA TRP A 132 4.70 -8.93 12.67
C TRP A 132 3.37 -9.16 13.40
N SER A 133 2.84 -10.38 13.36
CA SER A 133 1.62 -10.72 14.09
C SER A 133 1.76 -10.44 15.58
N TYR A 134 2.92 -10.75 16.16
CA TYR A 134 3.16 -10.54 17.59
C TYR A 134 3.34 -9.06 17.94
N VAL A 135 4.04 -8.29 17.10
CA VAL A 135 4.10 -6.83 17.20
C VAL A 135 2.69 -6.23 17.24
N HIS A 136 1.81 -6.65 16.33
CA HIS A 136 0.42 -6.15 16.32
C HIS A 136 -0.36 -6.54 17.58
N THR A 137 -0.16 -7.75 18.11
CA THR A 137 -0.75 -8.15 19.40
C THR A 137 -0.24 -7.28 20.54
N LEU A 138 1.08 -7.03 20.63
CA LEU A 138 1.69 -6.18 21.64
C LEU A 138 1.16 -4.74 21.56
N ILE A 139 1.07 -4.18 20.35
CA ILE A 139 0.49 -2.86 20.09
C ILE A 139 -0.97 -2.81 20.57
N GLY A 140 -1.78 -3.80 20.21
CA GLY A 140 -3.19 -3.88 20.62
C GLY A 140 -3.37 -3.95 22.15
N GLN A 141 -2.40 -4.56 22.84
CA GLN A 141 -2.33 -4.63 24.31
C GLN A 141 -1.73 -3.37 24.96
N GLY A 142 -1.28 -2.37 24.19
CA GLY A 142 -0.60 -1.18 24.70
C GLY A 142 0.84 -1.41 25.16
N LYS A 143 1.42 -2.58 24.86
CA LYS A 143 2.79 -2.97 25.22
C LYS A 143 3.81 -2.44 24.22
N TYR A 144 3.84 -1.13 24.07
CA TYR A 144 4.61 -0.47 23.00
C TYR A 144 6.12 -0.66 23.14
N ASN A 145 6.66 -0.72 24.36
CA ASN A 145 8.10 -0.98 24.57
C ASN A 145 8.50 -2.38 24.09
N GLU A 146 7.69 -3.40 24.41
CA GLU A 146 7.94 -4.78 23.96
C GLU A 146 7.82 -4.89 22.44
N ALA A 147 6.83 -4.20 21.84
CA ALA A 147 6.68 -4.13 20.39
C ALA A 147 7.90 -3.48 19.72
N GLU A 148 8.41 -2.39 20.29
CA GLU A 148 9.59 -1.70 19.77
C GLU A 148 10.86 -2.56 19.82
N VAL A 149 11.10 -3.26 20.95
CA VAL A 149 12.23 -4.19 21.08
C VAL A 149 12.16 -5.29 20.04
N LEU A 150 10.97 -5.84 19.80
CA LEU A 150 10.78 -6.88 18.79
C LEU A 150 11.00 -6.34 17.36
N ILE A 151 10.61 -5.09 17.07
CA ILE A 151 10.87 -4.43 15.78
C ILE A 151 12.38 -4.22 15.57
N ASP A 152 13.15 -3.96 16.62
CA ASP A 152 14.61 -3.82 16.51
C ASP A 152 15.28 -5.10 16.01
N GLU A 153 14.67 -6.27 16.24
CA GLU A 153 15.15 -7.56 15.74
C GLU A 153 14.80 -7.79 14.26
N PHE A 154 13.98 -6.94 13.63
CA PHE A 154 13.60 -7.10 12.24
C PHE A 154 14.80 -6.86 11.32
N GLN A 155 14.74 -7.47 10.14
CA GLN A 155 15.64 -7.13 9.04
C GLN A 155 15.57 -5.63 8.75
N GLU A 156 16.70 -5.04 8.38
CA GLU A 156 16.87 -3.59 8.23
C GLU A 156 15.79 -2.96 7.34
N GLN A 157 15.45 -3.60 6.22
CA GLN A 157 14.42 -3.12 5.30
C GLN A 157 13.00 -3.07 5.89
N ASN A 158 12.72 -3.90 6.90
CA ASN A 158 11.40 -3.99 7.56
C ASN A 158 11.35 -3.18 8.86
N ARG A 159 12.50 -2.83 9.44
CA ARG A 159 12.58 -2.11 10.71
C ARG A 159 11.95 -0.72 10.61
N LEU A 160 12.25 0.03 9.53
CA LEU A 160 11.70 1.36 9.33
C LEU A 160 10.17 1.36 9.29
N SER A 161 9.57 0.50 8.47
CA SER A 161 8.12 0.39 8.34
C SER A 161 7.47 -0.08 9.65
N GLY A 162 8.15 -0.95 10.41
CA GLY A 162 7.73 -1.36 11.75
C GLY A 162 7.67 -0.20 12.73
N LEU A 163 8.72 0.61 12.80
CA LEU A 163 8.78 1.77 13.69
C LEU A 163 7.74 2.84 13.28
N ILE A 164 7.56 3.09 11.98
CA ILE A 164 6.51 3.99 11.48
C ILE A 164 5.12 3.48 11.90
N SER A 165 4.83 2.19 11.69
CA SER A 165 3.55 1.59 12.09
C SER A 165 3.32 1.63 13.60
N LEU A 166 4.38 1.46 14.39
CA LEU A 166 4.32 1.56 15.85
C LEU A 166 4.01 2.99 16.30
N ALA A 167 4.73 3.99 15.76
CA ALA A 167 4.49 5.40 16.05
C ALA A 167 3.06 5.81 15.72
N ASP A 168 2.56 5.37 14.56
CA ASP A 168 1.18 5.60 14.12
C ASP A 168 0.16 4.99 15.07
N ALA A 169 0.38 3.75 15.52
CA ALA A 169 -0.53 3.09 16.45
C ALA A 169 -0.53 3.78 17.84
N ILE A 170 0.65 4.15 18.33
CA ILE A 170 0.83 4.92 19.57
C ILE A 170 0.06 6.24 19.48
N PHE A 171 0.26 7.01 18.41
CA PHE A 171 -0.39 8.30 18.22
C PHE A 171 -1.92 8.19 18.09
N ASN A 172 -2.42 7.20 17.34
CA ASN A 172 -3.86 7.03 17.13
C ASN A 172 -4.61 6.53 18.38
N ARG A 173 -3.90 5.96 19.38
CA ARG A 173 -4.50 5.56 20.65
C ARG A 173 -4.96 6.77 21.48
N ASP A 174 -4.09 7.78 21.57
CA ASP A 174 -4.39 9.09 22.17
C ASP A 174 -3.41 10.10 21.57
N GLN A 175 -3.92 11.00 20.74
CA GLN A 175 -3.08 11.93 19.98
C GLN A 175 -2.39 12.97 20.88
N THR A 176 -2.97 13.29 22.04
CA THR A 176 -2.45 14.35 22.92
C THR A 176 -1.43 13.79 23.89
N GLU A 177 -1.77 12.68 24.56
CA GLU A 177 -0.88 12.07 25.56
C GLU A 177 0.31 11.36 24.90
N ASN A 178 0.11 10.73 23.75
CA ASN A 178 1.14 9.89 23.13
C ASN A 178 1.99 10.59 22.06
N GLN A 179 1.80 11.89 21.79
CA GLN A 179 2.54 12.61 20.76
C GLN A 179 4.06 12.48 20.96
N THR A 180 4.56 12.82 22.15
CA THR A 180 5.99 12.77 22.48
C THR A 180 6.58 11.36 22.27
N ARG A 181 5.82 10.33 22.65
CA ARG A 181 6.25 8.94 22.50
C ARG A 181 6.28 8.52 21.02
N ALA A 182 5.25 8.85 20.25
CA ALA A 182 5.20 8.56 18.82
C ALA A 182 6.34 9.27 18.08
N SER A 183 6.60 10.55 18.39
CA SER A 183 7.74 11.31 17.87
C SER A 183 9.08 10.66 18.19
N ALA A 184 9.28 10.15 19.40
CA ALA A 184 10.51 9.46 19.78
C ALA A 184 10.74 8.17 18.96
N VAL A 185 9.67 7.41 18.69
CA VAL A 185 9.73 6.22 17.82
C VAL A 185 10.08 6.61 16.37
N LEU A 186 9.50 7.70 15.84
CA LEU A 186 9.89 8.20 14.51
C LEU A 186 11.34 8.70 14.48
N ALA A 187 11.82 9.33 15.55
CA ALA A 187 13.22 9.77 15.63
C ALA A 187 14.20 8.58 15.61
N LYS A 188 13.82 7.47 16.24
CA LYS A 188 14.55 6.20 16.13
C LYS A 188 14.47 5.61 14.71
N ALA A 189 13.33 5.72 14.04
CA ALA A 189 13.22 5.33 12.64
C ALA A 189 14.15 6.16 11.75
N ALA A 190 14.24 7.48 12.00
CA ALA A 190 15.12 8.40 11.30
C ALA A 190 16.61 8.08 11.50
N SER A 191 17.02 7.62 12.69
CA SER A 191 18.43 7.33 12.97
C SER A 191 18.97 6.10 12.22
N GLY A 192 18.08 5.26 11.69
CA GLY A 192 18.44 4.16 10.79
C GLY A 192 18.59 4.57 9.32
N LEU A 193 18.25 5.81 8.95
CA LEU A 193 18.41 6.31 7.59
C LEU A 193 19.78 6.95 7.39
N PRO A 194 20.35 6.93 6.17
CA PRO A 194 21.55 7.69 5.85
C PRO A 194 21.27 9.20 6.01
N SER A 195 22.30 10.03 6.10
CA SER A 195 22.12 11.49 6.19
C SER A 195 21.50 12.12 4.93
N ARG A 196 21.67 11.46 3.79
CA ARG A 196 21.11 11.82 2.48
C ARG A 196 20.80 10.54 1.72
N PRO A 197 19.63 10.41 1.06
CA PRO A 197 19.34 9.25 0.24
C PRO A 197 20.22 9.23 -1.01
N GLU A 198 20.84 8.11 -1.33
CA GLU A 198 21.64 7.90 -2.54
C GLU A 198 20.90 7.01 -3.55
N THR A 199 19.92 6.23 -3.09
CA THR A 199 19.11 5.34 -3.92
C THR A 199 17.64 5.74 -3.96
N SER A 200 16.91 5.28 -4.99
CA SER A 200 15.45 5.48 -5.09
C SER A 200 14.72 4.85 -3.89
N ASN A 201 15.21 3.71 -3.40
CA ASN A 201 14.66 3.04 -2.23
C ASN A 201 14.83 3.88 -0.95
N GLU A 202 16.02 4.41 -0.70
CA GLU A 202 16.25 5.32 0.43
C GLU A 202 15.41 6.58 0.33
N MET A 203 15.30 7.18 -0.86
CA MET A 203 14.43 8.34 -1.04
C MET A 203 12.96 8.01 -0.71
N GLN A 204 12.47 6.84 -1.13
CA GLN A 204 11.11 6.40 -0.79
C GLN A 204 10.95 6.18 0.72
N GLN A 205 11.96 5.63 1.40
CA GLN A 205 11.99 5.46 2.85
C GLN A 205 11.92 6.82 3.58
N PHE A 206 12.69 7.80 3.13
CA PHE A 206 12.64 9.18 3.61
C PHE A 206 11.23 9.78 3.46
N LEU A 207 10.62 9.64 2.28
CA LEU A 207 9.28 10.17 2.02
C LEU A 207 8.21 9.49 2.86
N SER A 208 8.31 8.18 3.07
CA SER A 208 7.42 7.45 3.98
C SER A 208 7.54 7.94 5.42
N LEU A 209 8.77 8.21 5.89
CA LEU A 209 9.00 8.77 7.22
C LEU A 209 8.46 10.21 7.34
N ILE A 210 8.66 11.06 6.32
CA ILE A 210 8.10 12.42 6.27
C ILE A 210 6.56 12.39 6.32
N ALA A 211 5.93 11.44 5.61
CA ALA A 211 4.48 11.27 5.64
C ALA A 211 3.98 10.93 7.05
N ALA A 212 4.70 10.08 7.79
CA ALA A 212 4.38 9.78 9.18
C ALA A 212 4.53 11.02 10.08
N TYR A 213 5.64 11.75 9.96
CA TYR A 213 5.86 13.00 10.69
C TYR A 213 4.82 14.07 10.39
N THR A 214 4.28 14.13 9.16
CA THR A 214 3.27 15.12 8.77
C THR A 214 2.05 15.09 9.70
N ARG A 215 1.69 13.91 10.21
CA ARG A 215 0.58 13.75 11.16
C ARG A 215 1.02 13.97 12.61
N ILE A 216 2.17 13.44 13.01
CA ILE A 216 2.62 13.35 14.41
C ILE A 216 3.38 14.61 14.86
N GLU A 217 4.32 15.09 14.05
CA GLU A 217 5.18 16.24 14.34
C GLU A 217 5.44 17.05 13.06
N PRO A 218 4.48 17.91 12.65
CA PRO A 218 4.53 18.60 11.36
C PRO A 218 5.77 19.46 11.16
N ASN A 219 6.31 20.05 12.24
CA ASN A 219 7.53 20.86 12.17
C ASN A 219 8.75 20.06 11.71
N GLU A 220 8.86 18.81 12.15
CA GLU A 220 9.93 17.92 11.74
C GLU A 220 9.73 17.47 10.28
N ALA A 221 8.49 17.15 9.89
CA ALA A 221 8.18 16.87 8.48
C ALA A 221 8.59 18.03 7.55
N PHE A 222 8.26 19.28 7.91
CA PHE A 222 8.70 20.47 7.17
C PHE A 222 10.21 20.57 7.08
N ARG A 223 10.94 20.33 8.18
CA ARG A 223 12.41 20.38 8.19
C ARG A 223 13.01 19.33 7.27
N MET A 224 12.51 18.10 7.33
CA MET A 224 13.01 16.99 6.52
C MET A 224 12.78 17.20 5.04
N ILE A 225 11.56 17.61 4.63
CA ILE A 225 11.27 17.82 3.20
C ILE A 225 12.01 19.04 2.62
N ASP A 226 12.20 20.09 3.42
CA ASP A 226 13.00 21.26 3.02
C ASP A 226 14.46 20.86 2.79
N ALA A 227 15.03 20.02 3.65
CA ALA A 227 16.39 19.47 3.48
C ALA A 227 16.52 18.59 2.22
N LEU A 228 15.45 17.91 1.80
CA LEU A 228 15.45 17.09 0.57
C LEU A 228 15.18 17.91 -0.71
N ALA A 229 14.64 19.12 -0.60
CA ALA A 229 14.25 19.93 -1.77
C ALA A 229 15.41 20.19 -2.77
N PRO A 230 16.65 20.50 -2.35
CA PRO A 230 17.77 20.65 -3.28
C PRO A 230 18.05 19.38 -4.09
N GLN A 231 18.02 18.21 -3.45
CA GLN A 231 18.25 16.94 -4.14
C GLN A 231 17.08 16.58 -5.08
N ILE A 232 15.85 16.83 -4.65
CA ILE A 232 14.67 16.65 -5.51
C ILE A 232 14.79 17.52 -6.76
N ASN A 233 15.25 18.77 -6.62
CA ASN A 233 15.49 19.67 -7.74
C ASN A 233 16.57 19.14 -8.69
N GLU A 234 17.69 18.68 -8.15
CA GLU A 234 18.78 18.07 -8.94
C GLU A 234 18.29 16.85 -9.75
N LEU A 235 17.55 15.94 -9.11
CA LEU A 235 17.00 14.74 -9.76
C LEU A 235 15.97 15.10 -10.83
N SER A 236 15.12 16.09 -10.58
CA SER A 236 14.09 16.53 -11.52
C SER A 236 14.70 17.13 -12.78
N GLU A 237 15.77 17.94 -12.65
CA GLU A 237 16.48 18.48 -13.82
C GLU A 237 17.26 17.40 -14.59
N ALA A 238 17.96 16.50 -13.89
CA ALA A 238 18.63 15.38 -14.53
C ALA A 238 17.65 14.49 -15.30
N SER A 239 16.49 14.21 -14.73
CA SER A 239 15.43 13.42 -15.36
C SER A 239 14.89 14.08 -16.63
N ALA A 240 14.78 15.41 -16.66
CA ALA A 240 14.36 16.13 -17.85
C ALA A 240 15.37 15.99 -19.00
N VAL A 241 16.68 16.04 -18.70
CA VAL A 241 17.75 15.84 -19.68
C VAL A 241 17.72 14.42 -20.24
N VAL A 242 17.69 13.41 -19.36
CA VAL A 242 17.64 12.00 -19.76
C VAL A 242 16.38 11.71 -20.57
N SER A 243 15.23 12.24 -20.14
CA SER A 243 13.97 12.01 -20.83
C SER A 243 13.91 12.69 -22.19
N GLY A 244 14.52 13.87 -22.33
CA GLY A 244 14.70 14.54 -23.61
C GLY A 244 15.52 13.73 -24.61
N PHE A 245 16.53 12.99 -24.13
CA PHE A 245 17.35 12.11 -24.96
C PHE A 245 16.64 10.79 -25.30
N GLN A 246 15.96 10.17 -24.34
CA GLN A 246 15.30 8.87 -24.52
C GLN A 246 13.93 8.98 -25.19
N GLY A 247 13.33 10.18 -25.25
CA GLY A 247 11.97 10.37 -25.74
C GLY A 247 10.90 9.81 -24.80
N THR A 248 11.19 9.69 -23.51
CA THR A 248 10.24 9.19 -22.51
C THR A 248 9.08 10.16 -22.30
N TYR A 249 7.89 9.60 -22.06
CA TYR A 249 6.63 10.35 -22.02
C TYR A 249 6.47 11.32 -20.85
N ASN A 250 7.35 11.30 -19.84
CA ASN A 250 7.20 12.14 -18.65
C ASN A 250 7.56 13.62 -18.91
N PHE A 251 8.36 13.87 -19.95
CA PHE A 251 8.74 15.22 -20.35
C PHE A 251 8.44 15.46 -21.83
N ARG A 252 7.95 16.66 -22.15
CA ARG A 252 7.71 17.11 -23.51
C ARG A 252 8.34 18.48 -23.70
N ARG A 253 9.31 18.58 -24.61
CA ARG A 253 10.05 19.84 -24.88
C ARG A 253 10.66 20.46 -23.62
N GLY A 254 11.16 19.61 -22.71
CA GLY A 254 11.75 20.04 -21.44
C GLY A 254 10.75 20.34 -20.32
N GLU A 255 9.45 20.31 -20.59
CA GLU A 255 8.39 20.51 -19.59
C GLU A 255 7.90 19.16 -19.05
N MET A 256 7.66 19.07 -17.74
CA MET A 256 7.10 17.87 -17.11
C MET A 256 5.59 17.79 -17.37
N LEU A 257 5.08 16.63 -17.78
CA LEU A 257 3.64 16.44 -17.96
C LEU A 257 2.93 16.29 -16.61
N LEU A 258 1.87 17.07 -16.38
CA LEU A 258 1.10 17.06 -15.13
C LEU A 258 0.16 15.84 -14.95
N THR A 259 0.17 14.89 -15.89
CA THR A 259 -0.89 13.88 -16.06
C THR A 259 -0.69 12.58 -15.27
N THR A 260 0.50 12.32 -14.70
CA THR A 260 0.86 10.97 -14.23
C THR A 260 1.80 10.96 -13.03
N GLY A 261 1.47 11.73 -11.99
CA GLY A 261 2.33 11.81 -10.81
C GLY A 261 3.69 12.45 -11.10
N ASN A 262 4.32 13.03 -10.09
CA ASN A 262 5.63 13.65 -10.25
C ASN A 262 6.70 12.56 -10.15
N SER A 263 6.89 11.78 -11.22
CA SER A 263 7.86 10.67 -11.24
C SER A 263 9.09 10.98 -12.07
N PHE A 264 10.20 11.24 -11.38
CA PHE A 264 11.55 11.42 -11.95
C PHE A 264 12.52 10.36 -11.40
N GLY A 265 12.03 9.13 -11.23
CA GLY A 265 12.73 8.06 -10.50
C GLY A 265 12.40 8.00 -9.00
N VAL A 266 11.60 8.97 -8.53
CA VAL A 266 11.03 9.07 -7.18
C VAL A 266 9.60 9.55 -7.35
N ASN A 267 8.65 8.99 -6.60
CA ASN A 267 7.26 9.46 -6.60
C ASN A 267 7.02 10.38 -5.41
N LEU A 268 6.86 11.67 -5.67
CA LEU A 268 6.41 12.62 -4.65
C LEU A 268 4.89 12.66 -4.60
N ASP A 269 4.32 11.97 -3.62
CA ASP A 269 2.89 11.99 -3.36
C ASP A 269 2.43 13.35 -2.82
N GLY A 270 1.42 13.94 -3.48
CA GLY A 270 0.75 15.15 -3.03
C GLY A 270 0.13 15.07 -1.64
N SER A 271 -0.13 13.85 -1.13
CA SER A 271 -0.70 13.63 0.20
C SER A 271 0.13 14.25 1.32
N VAL A 272 1.46 14.26 1.20
CA VAL A 272 2.37 14.90 2.16
C VAL A 272 2.10 16.40 2.23
N PHE A 273 2.06 17.08 1.07
CA PHE A 273 1.77 18.52 1.03
C PHE A 273 0.36 18.84 1.50
N ARG A 274 -0.63 18.00 1.18
CA ARG A 274 -2.00 18.18 1.72
C ARG A 274 -2.01 18.10 3.24
N GLY A 275 -1.34 17.10 3.81
CA GLY A 275 -1.24 16.95 5.26
C GLY A 275 -0.52 18.14 5.93
N LEU A 276 0.56 18.62 5.33
CA LEU A 276 1.28 19.81 5.81
C LEU A 276 0.43 21.08 5.69
N ALA A 277 -0.31 21.25 4.59
CA ALA A 277 -1.16 22.41 4.36
C ALA A 277 -2.31 22.52 5.37
N GLN A 278 -2.82 21.38 5.85
CA GLN A 278 -3.81 21.35 6.94
C GLN A 278 -3.25 21.84 8.28
N LYS A 279 -1.91 21.83 8.46
CA LYS A 279 -1.23 22.26 9.67
C LYS A 279 -0.73 23.70 9.55
N ASP A 280 -0.15 24.05 8.41
CA ASP A 280 0.37 25.37 8.10
C ASP A 280 0.37 25.58 6.57
N PHE A 281 -0.70 26.22 6.08
CA PHE A 281 -0.91 26.44 4.66
C PHE A 281 0.18 27.34 4.06
N ASP A 282 0.48 28.47 4.70
CA ASP A 282 1.43 29.46 4.17
C ASP A 282 2.84 28.89 4.09
N ARG A 283 3.28 28.16 5.14
CA ARG A 283 4.57 27.47 5.11
C ARG A 283 4.62 26.38 4.07
N THR A 284 3.51 25.68 3.83
CA THR A 284 3.42 24.68 2.76
C THR A 284 3.53 25.32 1.37
N ILE A 285 2.90 26.47 1.14
CA ILE A 285 3.03 27.21 -0.12
C ILE A 285 4.47 27.72 -0.31
N ALA A 286 5.10 28.20 0.75
CA ALA A 286 6.51 28.61 0.72
C ALA A 286 7.44 27.43 0.39
N LEU A 287 7.24 26.28 1.04
CA LEU A 287 7.96 25.04 0.76
C LEU A 287 7.78 24.59 -0.70
N ILE A 288 6.55 24.56 -1.22
CA ILE A 288 6.32 24.23 -2.63
C ILE A 288 7.06 25.23 -3.54
N GLY A 289 7.20 26.48 -3.11
CA GLY A 289 7.97 27.50 -3.81
C GLY A 289 9.46 27.19 -4.01
N THR A 290 10.05 26.30 -3.19
CA THR A 290 11.48 25.95 -3.28
C THR A 290 11.78 24.96 -4.41
N PHE A 291 10.76 24.27 -4.96
CA PHE A 291 10.96 23.41 -6.12
C PHE A 291 11.30 24.24 -7.35
N SER A 292 12.35 23.86 -8.06
CA SER A 292 12.94 24.55 -9.22
C SER A 292 12.00 24.57 -10.44
N ARG A 293 11.34 23.45 -10.72
CA ARG A 293 10.48 23.29 -11.90
C ARG A 293 9.09 23.85 -11.69
N ARG A 294 8.64 24.69 -12.63
CA ARG A 294 7.33 25.36 -12.57
C ARG A 294 6.19 24.35 -12.52
N GLU A 295 6.32 23.26 -13.26
CA GLU A 295 5.31 22.22 -13.37
C GLU A 295 5.10 21.49 -12.04
N MET A 296 6.17 21.21 -11.29
CA MET A 296 6.06 20.65 -9.94
C MET A 296 5.30 21.61 -9.02
N ARG A 297 5.66 22.89 -9.03
CA ARG A 297 4.97 23.91 -8.21
C ARG A 297 3.49 24.01 -8.55
N VAL A 298 3.15 24.05 -9.84
CA VAL A 298 1.77 24.12 -10.32
C VAL A 298 1.01 22.84 -9.96
N GLY A 299 1.60 21.68 -10.19
CA GLY A 299 0.99 20.38 -9.89
C GLY A 299 0.65 20.23 -8.40
N PHE A 300 1.59 20.53 -7.50
CA PHE A 300 1.31 20.47 -6.06
C PHE A 300 0.26 21.50 -5.63
N LYS A 301 0.32 22.74 -6.13
CA LYS A 301 -0.70 23.77 -5.82
C LYS A 301 -2.08 23.37 -6.31
N GLN A 302 -2.18 22.78 -7.49
CA GLN A 302 -3.44 22.25 -8.01
C GLN A 302 -3.99 21.14 -7.11
N GLN A 303 -3.14 20.17 -6.72
CA GLN A 303 -3.55 19.09 -5.81
C GLN A 303 -4.00 19.60 -4.43
N LEU A 304 -3.43 20.71 -3.95
CA LEU A 304 -3.93 21.37 -2.74
C LEU A 304 -5.33 21.96 -2.97
N LEU A 305 -5.54 22.68 -4.07
CA LEU A 305 -6.84 23.27 -4.41
C LEU A 305 -7.95 22.23 -4.57
N GLU A 306 -7.63 21.05 -5.11
CA GLU A 306 -8.58 19.94 -5.28
C GLU A 306 -8.94 19.23 -3.97
N SER A 307 -8.23 19.54 -2.87
CA SER A 307 -8.40 18.88 -1.57
C SER A 307 -9.18 19.67 -0.53
N PHE A 308 -9.52 20.92 -0.83
CA PHE A 308 -10.41 21.78 -0.05
C PHE A 308 -11.80 21.79 -0.68
#